data_AF-A0A6M0L6G3-F1
#
_entry.id   AF-A0A6M0L6G3-F1
#
_cell.length_a   1.000
_cell.length_b   1.000
_cell.length_c   1.000
_cell.angle_alpha   90.00
_cell.angle_beta   90.00
_cell.angle_gamma   90.00
#
_symmetry.space_group_name_H-M   'P 1'
#
loop_
_entity.id
_entity.type
_entity.pdbx_description
1 polymer ?
#
loop_
_entity_poly.entity_id
_entity_poly.type
_entity_poly.pdbx_seq_one_letter_code
_entity_poly.pdbx_strand_id
1 'polypeptide(L)'
;MENNLHRNIKKETRISVEENELILEKMTQVKTTNFSQYARKMLIDGYVVYQDFSEIKNLIRELNYIGNNINQIAKRVNTNGETLKCDVEELKTEFKFLKKQIHDMLLKNMRKVDEI
;
A
#
# COMPACT_ATOMS: atom_id res chain seq x y z
N MET A 1 -5.18 24.25 -46.84
CA MET A 1 -5.39 23.02 -46.04
C MET A 1 -5.40 23.47 -44.60
N GLU A 2 -6.58 23.61 -43.99
CA GLU A 2 -6.71 24.01 -42.58
C GLU A 2 -6.17 22.89 -41.70
N ASN A 3 -5.12 23.20 -40.93
CA ASN A 3 -4.61 22.31 -39.91
C ASN A 3 -5.65 22.23 -38.78
N ASN A 4 -6.32 21.08 -38.67
CA ASN A 4 -7.16 20.69 -37.53
C ASN A 4 -6.30 20.53 -36.25
N LEU A 5 -5.78 21.62 -35.71
CA LEU A 5 -4.96 21.70 -34.49
C LEU A 5 -5.84 21.78 -33.23
N HIS A 6 -6.74 20.82 -33.02
CA HIS A 6 -7.55 20.77 -31.79
C HIS A 6 -6.78 20.27 -30.55
N ARG A 7 -5.53 19.81 -30.70
CA ARG A 7 -4.72 19.22 -29.62
C ARG A 7 -3.28 19.73 -29.66
N ASN A 8 -3.07 20.95 -29.17
CA ASN A 8 -1.79 21.67 -29.17
C ASN A 8 -0.93 21.46 -27.92
N ILE A 9 -1.48 20.90 -26.84
CA ILE A 9 -0.73 20.66 -25.59
C ILE A 9 0.00 19.31 -25.66
N LYS A 10 1.33 19.34 -25.62
CA LYS A 10 2.17 18.14 -25.53
C LYS A 10 2.52 17.84 -24.07
N LYS A 11 2.39 16.57 -23.68
CA LYS A 11 2.90 16.03 -22.41
C LYS A 11 3.92 14.95 -22.75
N GLU A 12 5.08 14.98 -22.12
CA GLU A 12 6.17 14.03 -22.33
C GLU A 12 6.50 13.34 -21.01
N THR A 13 6.73 12.03 -21.08
CA THR A 13 7.12 11.19 -19.94
C THR A 13 8.28 10.32 -20.38
N ARG A 14 9.31 10.20 -19.54
CA ARG A 14 10.40 9.24 -19.76
C ARG A 14 9.93 7.87 -19.28
N ILE A 15 10.14 6.84 -20.09
CA ILE A 15 9.81 5.45 -19.77
C ILE A 15 11.03 4.57 -19.97
N SER A 16 11.16 3.52 -19.17
CA SER A 16 12.16 2.48 -19.36
C SER A 16 11.81 1.57 -20.55
N VAL A 17 12.73 0.70 -20.94
CA VAL A 17 12.50 -0.28 -22.02
C VAL A 17 11.39 -1.26 -21.60
N GLU A 18 11.44 -1.74 -20.36
CA GLU A 18 10.48 -2.67 -19.78
C GLU A 18 9.07 -2.06 -19.69
N GLU A 19 8.99 -0.79 -19.29
CA GLU A 19 7.72 -0.05 -19.25
C GLU A 19 7.12 0.10 -20.65
N ASN A 20 7.95 0.34 -21.67
CA ASN A 20 7.50 0.45 -23.06
C ASN A 20 6.95 -0.89 -23.59
N GLU A 21 7.61 -2.01 -23.30
CA GLU A 21 7.12 -3.35 -23.67
C GLU A 21 5.73 -3.62 -23.06
N LEU A 22 5.56 -3.33 -21.78
CA LEU A 22 4.28 -3.50 -21.09
C LEU A 22 3.18 -2.61 -21.68
N ILE A 23 3.51 -1.38 -22.07
CA ILE A 23 2.59 -0.45 -22.73
C ILE A 23 2.14 -1.03 -24.08
N LEU A 24 3.06 -1.56 -24.89
CA LEU A 24 2.74 -2.16 -26.19
C LEU A 24 1.85 -3.40 -26.05
N GLU A 25 2.11 -4.24 -25.05
CA GLU A 25 1.26 -5.39 -24.75
C GLU A 25 -0.18 -4.93 -24.42
N LYS A 26 -0.33 -3.96 -23.51
CA LYS A 26 -1.64 -3.40 -23.14
C LYS A 26 -2.34 -2.71 -24.31
N MET A 27 -1.61 -2.05 -25.21
CA MET A 27 -2.15 -1.47 -26.43
C MET A 27 -2.74 -2.55 -27.36
N THR A 28 -2.06 -3.71 -27.45
CA THR A 28 -2.53 -4.86 -28.22
C THR A 28 -3.85 -5.40 -27.67
N GLN A 29 -4.00 -5.47 -26.33
CA GLN A 29 -5.23 -5.92 -25.68
C GLN A 29 -6.43 -5.03 -26.02
N VAL A 30 -6.21 -3.72 -26.19
CA VAL A 30 -7.26 -2.73 -26.56
C VAL A 30 -7.33 -2.53 -28.09
N LYS A 31 -6.60 -3.34 -28.87
CA LYS A 31 -6.58 -3.32 -30.35
C LYS A 31 -6.25 -1.94 -30.93
N THR A 32 -5.35 -1.20 -30.31
CA THR A 32 -4.89 0.11 -30.80
C THR A 32 -3.42 0.07 -31.16
N THR A 33 -3.08 0.65 -32.31
CA THR A 33 -1.69 0.85 -32.74
C THR A 33 -1.21 2.28 -32.49
N ASN A 34 -2.12 3.18 -32.10
CA ASN A 34 -1.83 4.59 -31.88
C ASN A 34 -1.60 4.88 -30.39
N PHE A 35 -0.34 5.09 -30.01
CA PHE A 35 0.03 5.40 -28.63
C PHE A 35 -0.62 6.68 -28.12
N SER A 36 -0.73 7.73 -28.95
CA SER A 36 -1.36 8.99 -28.53
C SER A 36 -2.86 8.84 -28.25
N GLN A 37 -3.55 7.93 -28.94
CA GLN A 37 -4.94 7.60 -28.64
C GLN A 37 -5.05 6.76 -27.38
N TYR A 38 -4.19 5.75 -27.25
CA TYR A 38 -4.11 4.90 -26.06
C TYR A 38 -3.84 5.71 -24.79
N ALA A 39 -2.80 6.54 -24.80
CA ALA A 39 -2.41 7.38 -23.67
C ALA A 39 -3.53 8.34 -23.27
N ARG A 40 -4.19 9.00 -24.24
CA ARG A 40 -5.34 9.88 -23.91
C ARG A 40 -6.50 9.11 -23.31
N LYS A 41 -6.85 7.94 -23.86
CA LYS A 41 -7.93 7.11 -23.31
C LYS A 41 -7.59 6.65 -21.89
N MET A 42 -6.36 6.22 -21.64
CA MET A 42 -5.94 5.82 -20.29
C MET A 42 -5.82 7.00 -19.31
N LEU A 43 -5.40 8.18 -19.76
CA LEU A 43 -5.26 9.37 -18.91
C LEU A 43 -6.60 10.04 -18.59
N ILE A 44 -7.63 9.84 -19.41
CA ILE A 44 -8.98 10.43 -19.23
C ILE A 44 -9.94 9.42 -18.62
N ASP A 45 -10.03 8.21 -19.19
CA ASP A 45 -10.99 7.17 -18.81
C ASP A 45 -10.41 6.18 -17.79
N GLY A 46 -9.10 6.25 -17.51
CA GLY A 46 -8.46 5.33 -16.59
C GLY A 46 -9.02 5.49 -15.18
N TYR A 47 -9.58 4.42 -14.64
CA TYR A 47 -9.99 4.40 -13.23
C TYR A 47 -8.73 4.35 -12.37
N VAL A 48 -8.50 5.40 -11.56
CA VAL A 48 -7.44 5.39 -10.55
C VAL A 48 -7.96 4.62 -9.35
N VAL A 49 -7.55 3.37 -9.20
CA VAL A 49 -7.76 2.64 -7.95
C VAL A 49 -6.78 3.21 -6.93
N TYR A 50 -7.22 4.21 -6.18
CA TYR A 50 -6.50 4.68 -5.01
C TYR A 50 -6.82 3.73 -3.85
N GLN A 51 -5.88 2.83 -3.54
CA GLN A 51 -5.98 2.02 -2.35
C GLN A 51 -5.19 2.67 -1.22
N ASP A 52 -5.92 3.22 -0.26
CA ASP A 52 -5.32 3.82 0.92
C ASP A 52 -4.81 2.72 1.87
N PHE A 53 -3.49 2.56 1.93
CA PHE A 53 -2.83 1.65 2.88
C PHE A 53 -2.41 2.34 4.17
N SER A 54 -2.87 3.57 4.45
CA SER A 54 -2.49 4.34 5.64
C SER A 54 -2.81 3.59 6.93
N GLU A 55 -3.94 2.88 6.98
CA GLU A 55 -4.29 2.08 8.16
C GLU A 55 -3.32 0.91 8.38
N ILE A 56 -2.89 0.22 7.31
CA ILE A 56 -1.89 -0.85 7.37
C ILE A 56 -0.51 -0.31 7.78
N LYS A 57 -0.13 0.88 7.33
CA LYS A 57 1.10 1.54 7.78
C LYS A 57 1.07 1.88 9.28
N ASN A 58 -0.07 2.32 9.80
CA ASN A 58 -0.23 2.56 11.23
C ASN A 58 -0.12 1.26 12.04
N LEU A 59 -0.70 0.17 11.54
CA LEU A 59 -0.57 -1.17 12.14
C LEU A 59 0.89 -1.63 12.22
N ILE A 60 1.66 -1.49 11.14
CA ILE A 60 3.08 -1.84 11.13
C ILE A 60 3.87 -1.01 12.15
N ARG A 61 3.50 0.25 12.35
CA ARG A 61 4.14 1.12 13.35
C ARG A 61 3.90 0.63 14.78
N GLU A 62 2.66 0.27 15.12
CA GLU A 62 2.34 -0.27 16.46
C GLU A 62 3.03 -1.62 16.71
N LEU A 63 3.07 -2.49 15.70
CA LEU A 63 3.78 -3.78 15.80
C LEU A 63 5.28 -3.60 16.03
N ASN A 64 5.90 -2.65 15.32
CA ASN A 64 7.33 -2.33 15.51
C ASN A 64 7.63 -1.78 16.92
N TYR A 65 6.71 -1.01 17.49
CA TYR A 65 6.84 -0.52 18.87
C TYR A 65 6.88 -1.68 19.88
N ILE A 66 5.96 -2.62 19.75
CA ILE A 66 5.93 -3.82 20.60
C ILE A 66 7.17 -4.69 20.37
N GLY A 67 7.59 -4.89 19.12
CA GLY A 67 8.82 -5.61 18.79
C GLY A 67 10.06 -5.00 19.46
N ASN A 68 10.13 -3.67 19.54
CA ASN A 68 11.19 -2.97 20.25
C ASN A 68 11.11 -3.18 21.78
N ASN A 69 9.92 -3.16 22.37
CA ASN A 69 9.73 -3.46 23.80
C ASN A 69 10.15 -4.90 24.13
N ILE A 70 9.78 -5.86 23.29
CA ILE A 70 10.20 -7.28 23.42
C ILE A 70 11.73 -7.39 23.36
N ASN A 71 12.36 -6.71 22.40
CA ASN A 71 13.82 -6.75 22.25
C ASN A 71 14.55 -6.10 23.44
N GLN A 72 13.97 -5.07 24.05
CA GLN A 72 14.50 -4.47 25.28
C GLN A 72 14.42 -5.42 26.46
N ILE A 73 13.31 -6.15 26.61
CA ILE A 73 13.13 -7.15 27.67
C ILE A 73 14.10 -8.32 27.43
N ALA A 74 14.22 -8.81 26.21
CA ALA A 74 15.20 -9.85 25.86
C ALA A 74 16.64 -9.43 26.18
N LYS A 75 17.03 -8.18 25.86
CA LYS A 75 18.34 -7.64 26.24
C LYS A 75 18.52 -7.57 27.75
N ARG A 76 17.54 -7.08 28.51
CA ARG A 76 17.63 -7.02 29.98
C ARG A 76 17.76 -8.40 30.62
N VAL A 77 17.01 -9.39 30.12
CA VAL A 77 17.11 -10.78 30.58
C VAL A 77 18.49 -11.37 30.31
N ASN A 78 19.03 -11.14 29.11
CA ASN A 78 20.35 -11.61 28.73
C ASN A 78 21.48 -10.90 29.52
N THR A 79 21.25 -9.71 30.06
CA THR A 79 22.26 -8.91 30.77
C THR A 79 22.21 -9.09 32.29
N ASN A 80 21.02 -9.27 32.88
CA ASN A 80 20.80 -9.26 34.33
C ASN A 80 20.36 -10.62 34.90
N GLY A 81 20.09 -11.63 34.08
CA GLY A 81 19.77 -13.00 34.52
C GLY A 81 18.40 -13.20 35.16
N GLU A 82 17.71 -12.15 35.59
CA GLU A 82 16.36 -12.21 36.16
C GLU A 82 15.32 -11.56 35.25
N THR A 83 14.29 -12.32 34.90
CA THR A 83 13.05 -11.83 34.29
C THR A 83 12.13 -11.35 35.40
N LEU A 84 11.82 -10.04 35.48
CA LEU A 84 10.68 -9.63 36.30
C LEU A 84 9.41 -10.15 35.62
N LYS A 85 8.64 -11.01 36.32
CA LYS A 85 7.34 -11.51 35.84
C LYS A 85 6.40 -10.37 35.41
N CYS A 86 6.58 -9.18 35.99
CA CYS A 86 5.85 -7.95 35.67
C CYS A 86 6.06 -7.52 34.20
N ASP A 87 7.31 -7.53 33.70
CA ASP A 87 7.65 -7.11 32.34
C ASP A 87 7.01 -8.02 31.28
N VAL A 88 6.95 -9.33 31.57
CA VAL A 88 6.34 -10.33 30.70
C VAL A 88 4.80 -10.20 30.69
N GLU A 89 4.19 -9.87 31.83
CA GLU A 89 2.75 -9.65 31.91
C GLU A 89 2.30 -8.32 31.27
N GLU A 90 3.11 -7.26 31.35
CA GLU A 90 2.88 -6.03 30.58
C GLU A 90 2.92 -6.28 29.07
N LEU A 91 3.95 -6.98 28.58
CA LEU A 91 4.04 -7.37 27.16
C LEU A 91 2.84 -8.20 26.69
N LYS A 92 2.39 -9.18 27.48
CA LYS A 92 1.20 -9.98 27.16
C LYS A 92 -0.06 -9.12 27.07
N THR A 93 -0.15 -8.08 27.91
CA THR A 93 -1.28 -7.17 27.94
C THR A 93 -1.27 -6.24 26.72
N GLU A 94 -0.12 -5.65 26.38
CA GLU A 94 0.07 -4.86 25.15
C GLU A 94 -0.25 -5.69 23.89
N PHE A 95 0.22 -6.93 23.84
CA PHE A 95 -0.04 -7.83 22.71
C PHE A 95 -1.51 -8.22 22.58
N LYS A 96 -2.21 -8.48 23.70
CA LYS A 96 -3.66 -8.72 23.70
C LYS A 96 -4.44 -7.50 23.19
N PHE A 97 -4.04 -6.30 23.60
CA PHE A 97 -4.68 -5.06 23.16
C PHE A 97 -4.52 -4.87 21.64
N LEU A 98 -3.30 -5.05 21.12
CA LEU A 98 -3.04 -4.99 19.67
C LEU A 98 -3.88 -6.03 18.91
N LYS A 99 -3.94 -7.27 19.39
CA LYS A 99 -4.73 -8.34 18.76
C LYS A 99 -6.21 -7.97 18.66
N LYS A 100 -6.76 -7.31 19.68
CA LYS A 100 -8.14 -6.82 19.68
C LYS A 100 -8.33 -5.67 18.69
N GLN A 101 -7.41 -4.69 18.65
CA GLN A 101 -7.47 -3.61 17.67
C GLN A 101 -7.41 -4.12 16.22
N ILE A 102 -6.55 -5.09 15.94
CA ILE A 102 -6.45 -5.76 14.62
C ILE A 102 -7.77 -6.45 14.27
N HIS A 103 -8.35 -7.20 15.21
CA HIS A 103 -9.59 -7.91 15.00
C HIS A 103 -10.76 -6.95 14.69
N ASP A 104 -10.89 -5.88 15.47
CA ASP A 104 -11.95 -4.88 15.31
C ASP A 104 -11.80 -4.10 13.98
N MET A 105 -10.55 -3.82 13.57
CA MET A 105 -10.24 -3.15 12.31
C MET A 105 -10.53 -4.03 11.09
N LEU A 106 -10.15 -5.32 11.13
CA LEU A 106 -10.48 -6.28 10.06
C LEU A 106 -11.99 -6.47 9.90
N LEU A 107 -12.73 -6.54 11.02
CA LEU A 107 -14.20 -6.63 10.99
C LEU A 107 -14.86 -5.36 10.44
N LYS A 108 -14.26 -4.18 10.59
CA LYS A 108 -14.76 -2.95 9.96
C LYS A 108 -14.50 -2.93 8.46
N ASN A 109 -13.33 -3.40 8.03
CA ASN A 109 -12.97 -3.39 6.61
C ASN A 109 -13.70 -4.49 5.82
N MET A 110 -14.04 -5.64 6.41
CA MET A 110 -14.91 -6.63 5.75
C MET A 110 -16.37 -6.15 5.62
N ARG A 111 -16.92 -5.46 6.62
CA ARG A 111 -18.27 -4.86 6.53
C ARG A 111 -18.42 -3.82 5.41
N LYS A 112 -17.35 -3.07 5.12
CA LYS A 112 -17.33 -2.12 4.00
C LYS A 112 -17.31 -2.80 2.62
N VAL A 113 -16.89 -4.06 2.55
CA VAL A 113 -16.87 -4.84 1.30
C VAL A 113 -18.23 -5.45 1.01
N ASP A 114 -19.02 -5.78 2.03
CA ASP A 114 -20.38 -6.33 1.88
C ASP A 114 -21.44 -5.29 1.48
N GLU A 115 -21.12 -3.99 1.55
CA GLU A 115 -22.01 -2.87 1.18
C GLU A 115 -21.78 -2.35 -0.26
N ILE A 116 -20.95 -3.03 -1.06
CA ILE A 116 -20.68 -2.73 -2.48
C ILE A 116 -21.20 -3.88 -3.35
#